data_AF-A0A7S3C275-F1
#
_entry.id   AF-A0A7S3C275-F1
#
_cell.length_a   1.000
_cell.length_b   1.000
_cell.length_c   1.000
_cell.angle_alpha   90.00
_cell.angle_beta   90.00
_cell.angle_gamma   90.00
#
_symmetry.space_group_name_H-M   'P 1'
#
loop_
_entity.id
_entity.type
_entity.pdbx_description
1 polymer ?
#
loop_
_entity_poly.entity_id
_entity_poly.type
_entity_poly.pdbx_seq_one_letter_code
_entity_poly.pdbx_strand_id
1 'polypeptide(L)'
;MSNRRTQLFFFGALCWKTDQITHNEAELKRKCDRSYSQSGFLSRYSFGLRYDIFTRFHSKPGYRLFATDFTPSMPRSRVQVDREILGSVFCLCPSGTGWGMRVFHVLVLGCIPVLTQDDGEHPKVAQAFEPEVLDWSEFAVVVPRAKIPQLDTVLASVDIAAKRQALRKVWTRIVWRDTLPRALAERLPGPDAFETLLAAISKRLDGANRTSRRQR
;
A
#
# COMPACT_ATOMS: atom_id res chain seq x y z
N MET A 1 19.15 -9.01 11.76
CA MET A 1 17.86 -9.07 11.03
C MET A 1 16.75 -8.58 11.97
N SER A 2 15.88 -7.67 11.54
CA SER A 2 14.76 -7.19 12.37
C SER A 2 13.80 -8.36 12.68
N ASN A 3 13.54 -8.62 13.97
CA ASN A 3 12.67 -9.69 14.47
C ASN A 3 11.19 -9.36 14.22
N ARG A 4 10.80 -9.27 12.95
CA ARG A 4 9.41 -9.04 12.54
C ARG A 4 8.65 -10.36 12.64
N ARG A 5 7.62 -10.39 13.48
CA ARG A 5 6.85 -11.61 13.82
C ARG A 5 5.59 -11.77 12.96
N THR A 6 5.11 -10.69 12.37
CA THR A 6 3.90 -10.67 11.54
C THR A 6 4.30 -10.78 10.09
N GLN A 7 3.71 -11.72 9.36
CA GLN A 7 3.93 -11.89 7.92
C GLN A 7 3.27 -10.74 7.16
N LEU A 8 1.94 -10.58 7.29
CA LEU A 8 1.17 -9.54 6.61
C LEU A 8 0.29 -8.77 7.60
N PHE A 9 0.39 -7.44 7.55
CA PHE A 9 -0.42 -6.55 8.36
C PHE A 9 -1.35 -5.68 7.53
N PHE A 10 -2.55 -5.44 8.05
CA PHE A 10 -3.50 -4.47 7.53
C PHE A 10 -4.31 -3.85 8.68
N PHE A 11 -4.56 -2.54 8.58
CA PHE A 11 -5.47 -1.82 9.47
C PHE A 11 -6.31 -0.83 8.65
N GLY A 12 -7.63 -0.97 8.72
CA GLY A 12 -8.58 -0.05 8.11
C GLY A 12 -9.92 -0.69 7.77
N ALA A 13 -10.86 0.11 7.28
CA ALA A 13 -12.18 -0.37 6.90
C ALA A 13 -12.12 -1.26 5.65
N LEU A 14 -12.98 -2.28 5.61
CA LEU A 14 -13.13 -3.20 4.49
C LEU A 14 -14.07 -2.64 3.43
N CYS A 15 -15.19 -2.03 3.86
CA CYS A 15 -16.30 -1.66 2.98
C CYS A 15 -16.90 -0.29 3.34
N TRP A 16 -17.54 0.36 2.36
CA TRP A 16 -18.29 1.60 2.58
C TRP A 16 -19.68 1.30 3.19
N LYS A 17 -20.24 2.13 4.09
CA LYS A 17 -19.65 3.31 4.74
C LYS A 17 -18.71 2.91 5.88
N THR A 18 -17.58 3.60 6.02
CA THR A 18 -16.51 3.20 6.97
C THR A 18 -16.85 3.40 8.44
N ASP A 19 -17.86 4.22 8.73
CA ASP A 19 -18.41 4.51 10.06
C ASP A 19 -19.46 3.48 10.52
N GLN A 20 -20.01 2.69 9.60
CA GLN A 20 -20.96 1.62 9.93
C GLN A 20 -20.21 0.37 10.39
N ILE A 21 -20.25 0.10 11.70
CA ILE A 21 -19.58 -1.03 12.31
C ILE A 21 -20.50 -2.26 12.31
N THR A 22 -19.96 -3.42 11.95
CA THR A 22 -20.67 -4.70 12.03
C THR A 22 -20.13 -5.59 13.13
N HIS A 23 -20.96 -6.50 13.62
CA HIS A 23 -20.66 -7.34 14.78
C HIS A 23 -20.64 -8.83 14.48
N ASN A 24 -21.11 -9.24 13.30
CA ASN A 24 -21.03 -10.60 12.79
C ASN A 24 -20.76 -10.64 11.28
N GLU A 25 -20.31 -11.80 10.80
CA GLU A 25 -19.93 -11.97 9.39
C GLU A 25 -21.09 -11.78 8.42
N ALA A 26 -22.32 -12.14 8.81
CA ALA A 26 -23.50 -11.96 7.97
C ALA A 26 -23.85 -10.48 7.75
N GLU A 27 -23.70 -9.65 8.78
CA GLU A 27 -23.80 -8.19 8.66
C GLU A 27 -22.68 -7.61 7.81
N LEU A 28 -21.44 -8.05 8.04
CA LEU A 28 -20.29 -7.60 7.26
C LEU A 28 -20.49 -7.91 5.77
N LYS A 29 -20.89 -9.14 5.44
CA LYS A 29 -21.17 -9.56 4.06
C LYS A 29 -22.25 -8.67 3.44
N ARG A 30 -23.40 -8.51 4.10
CA ARG A 30 -24.49 -7.64 3.59
C ARG A 30 -24.05 -6.19 3.40
N LYS A 31 -23.22 -5.66 4.31
CA LYS A 31 -22.64 -4.32 4.18
C LYS A 31 -21.75 -4.23 2.95
N CYS A 32 -20.83 -5.17 2.79
CA CYS A 32 -19.90 -5.21 1.67
C CYS A 32 -20.62 -5.40 0.33
N ASP A 33 -21.60 -6.29 0.24
CA ASP A 33 -22.40 -6.48 -0.98
C ASP A 33 -23.12 -5.18 -1.38
N ARG A 34 -23.72 -4.47 -0.41
CA ARG A 34 -24.34 -3.15 -0.65
C ARG A 34 -23.35 -2.07 -1.05
N SER A 35 -22.12 -2.13 -0.51
CA SER A 35 -21.04 -1.22 -0.90
C SER A 35 -20.70 -1.33 -2.38
N TYR A 36 -21.04 -2.44 -3.07
CA TYR A 36 -20.86 -2.64 -4.52
C TYR A 36 -22.09 -2.27 -5.36
N SER A 37 -23.26 -2.15 -4.74
CA SER A 37 -24.54 -2.04 -5.46
C SER A 37 -25.16 -0.63 -5.44
N GLN A 38 -24.69 0.27 -4.57
CA GLN A 38 -25.20 1.65 -4.52
C GLN A 38 -24.48 2.53 -5.54
N SER A 39 -25.19 3.43 -6.23
CA SER A 39 -24.57 4.40 -7.15
C SER A 39 -23.76 5.46 -6.39
N GLY A 40 -22.63 5.91 -6.96
CA GLY A 40 -21.80 6.99 -6.43
C GLY A 40 -20.30 6.73 -6.44
N PHE A 41 -19.50 7.74 -6.07
CA PHE A 41 -18.03 7.68 -6.11
C PHE A 41 -17.42 6.51 -5.32
N LEU A 42 -18.09 6.05 -4.25
CA LEU A 42 -17.62 4.97 -3.37
C LEU A 42 -18.38 3.65 -3.54
N SER A 43 -19.16 3.55 -4.62
CA SER A 43 -19.90 2.35 -5.07
C SER A 43 -19.04 1.12 -5.34
N ARG A 44 -17.71 1.28 -5.37
CA ARG A 44 -16.74 0.20 -5.51
C ARG A 44 -15.56 0.42 -4.58
N TYR A 45 -15.85 0.69 -3.30
CA TYR A 45 -14.81 0.94 -2.30
C TYR A 45 -13.74 -0.15 -2.31
N SER A 46 -12.50 0.23 -2.59
CA SER A 46 -11.36 -0.69 -2.70
C SER A 46 -11.57 -1.86 -3.68
N PHE A 47 -12.52 -1.74 -4.61
CA PHE A 47 -12.85 -2.70 -5.66
C PHE A 47 -13.18 -4.13 -5.20
N GLY A 48 -13.60 -4.37 -3.95
CA GLY A 48 -13.77 -5.74 -3.45
C GLY A 48 -12.60 -6.22 -2.62
N LEU A 49 -11.42 -5.68 -2.87
CA LEU A 49 -10.17 -6.34 -2.52
C LEU A 49 -9.94 -6.41 -1.02
N ARG A 50 -10.29 -5.36 -0.27
CA ARG A 50 -10.11 -5.39 1.19
C ARG A 50 -10.94 -6.49 1.82
N TYR A 51 -12.22 -6.58 1.46
CA TYR A 51 -13.11 -7.61 1.96
C TYR A 51 -12.70 -9.01 1.48
N ASP A 52 -12.38 -9.18 0.20
CA ASP A 52 -11.94 -10.45 -0.38
C ASP A 52 -10.63 -10.96 0.25
N ILE A 53 -9.65 -10.08 0.48
CA ILE A 53 -8.41 -10.45 1.18
C ILE A 53 -8.71 -10.76 2.64
N PHE A 54 -9.55 -9.96 3.31
CA PHE A 54 -9.90 -10.20 4.71
C PHE A 54 -10.52 -11.59 4.88
N THR A 55 -11.62 -11.90 4.18
CA THR A 55 -12.35 -13.18 4.32
C THR A 55 -11.50 -14.41 4.02
N ARG A 56 -10.50 -14.28 3.14
CA ARG A 56 -9.57 -15.37 2.82
C ARG A 56 -8.48 -15.59 3.86
N PHE A 57 -7.98 -14.51 4.48
CA PHE A 57 -6.69 -14.55 5.18
C PHE A 57 -6.72 -14.08 6.63
N HIS A 58 -7.83 -13.52 7.15
CA HIS A 58 -7.86 -12.96 8.51
C HIS A 58 -7.58 -13.98 9.62
N SER A 59 -7.90 -15.27 9.38
CA SER A 59 -7.65 -16.37 10.33
C SER A 59 -6.30 -17.07 10.10
N LYS A 60 -5.52 -16.65 9.10
CA LYS A 60 -4.26 -17.32 8.75
C LYS A 60 -3.14 -16.98 9.76
N PRO A 61 -2.37 -17.96 10.26
CA PRO A 61 -1.23 -17.68 11.12
C PRO A 61 -0.24 -16.71 10.48
N GLY A 62 0.21 -15.73 11.26
CA GLY A 62 1.12 -14.67 10.79
C GLY A 62 0.41 -13.50 10.08
N TYR A 63 -0.90 -13.56 9.85
CA TYR A 63 -1.67 -12.45 9.27
C TYR A 63 -2.37 -11.69 10.40
N ARG A 64 -2.20 -10.36 10.41
CA ARG A 64 -2.87 -9.46 11.36
C ARG A 64 -3.68 -8.46 10.56
N LEU A 65 -4.93 -8.81 10.27
CA LEU A 65 -5.85 -7.98 9.49
C LEU A 65 -6.91 -7.42 10.44
N PHE A 66 -6.80 -6.12 10.72
CA PHE A 66 -7.70 -5.40 11.61
C PHE A 66 -8.68 -4.55 10.80
N ALA A 67 -9.92 -5.02 10.73
CA ALA A 67 -11.00 -4.36 10.03
C ALA A 67 -11.72 -3.40 10.98
N THR A 68 -11.52 -2.10 10.77
CA THR A 68 -12.07 -1.08 11.68
C THR A 68 -13.60 -1.02 11.66
N ASP A 69 -14.22 -1.57 10.61
CA ASP A 69 -15.67 -1.67 10.45
C ASP A 69 -16.23 -3.06 10.80
N PHE A 70 -15.43 -3.92 11.41
CA PHE A 70 -15.84 -5.25 11.88
C PHE A 70 -15.22 -5.55 13.25
N THR A 71 -16.02 -5.34 14.30
CA THR A 71 -15.57 -5.40 15.71
C THR A 71 -14.88 -6.71 16.09
N PRO A 72 -15.35 -7.91 15.66
CA PRO A 72 -14.69 -9.17 16.01
C PRO A 72 -13.23 -9.29 15.56
N SER A 73 -12.80 -8.55 14.54
CA SER A 73 -11.39 -8.53 14.12
C SER A 73 -10.49 -7.63 14.96
N MET A 74 -11.08 -6.75 15.76
CA MET A 74 -10.37 -5.72 16.50
C MET A 74 -9.97 -6.22 17.89
N PRO A 75 -8.73 -5.97 18.34
CA PRO A 75 -8.36 -6.27 19.71
C PRO A 75 -9.10 -5.34 20.68
N ARG A 76 -9.33 -5.82 21.92
CA ARG A 76 -9.95 -5.02 22.99
C ARG A 76 -9.11 -3.80 23.37
N SER A 77 -7.79 -3.94 23.30
CA SER A 77 -6.84 -2.84 23.51
C SER A 77 -6.68 -2.00 22.26
N ARG A 78 -6.42 -0.70 22.42
CA ARG A 78 -6.10 0.20 21.31
C ARG A 78 -4.96 -0.35 20.44
N VAL A 79 -5.19 -0.42 19.14
CA VAL A 79 -4.16 -0.80 18.16
C VAL A 79 -3.14 0.33 18.04
N GLN A 80 -1.87 0.03 18.32
CA GLN A 80 -0.75 0.91 18.02
C GLN A 80 -0.27 0.60 16.60
N VAL A 81 -0.86 1.28 15.61
CA VAL A 81 -0.65 0.97 14.18
C VAL A 81 0.83 0.97 13.81
N ASP A 82 1.60 1.96 14.26
CA ASP A 82 3.03 2.08 13.96
C ASP A 82 3.83 0.89 14.51
N ARG A 83 3.48 0.41 15.71
CA ARG A 83 4.10 -0.76 16.33
C ARG A 83 3.79 -2.04 15.56
N GLU A 84 2.56 -2.18 15.08
CA GLU A 84 2.15 -3.29 14.22
C GLU A 84 2.93 -3.28 12.91
N ILE A 85 3.04 -2.11 12.26
CA ILE A 85 3.82 -1.94 11.01
C ILE A 85 5.30 -2.29 11.23
N LEU A 86 5.92 -1.75 12.28
CA LEU A 86 7.32 -2.03 12.63
C LEU A 86 7.57 -3.52 12.88
N GLY A 87 6.57 -4.23 13.42
CA GLY A 87 6.61 -5.67 13.67
C GLY A 87 6.29 -6.56 12.48
N SER A 88 5.96 -6.00 11.30
CA SER A 88 5.41 -6.74 10.15
C SER A 88 6.34 -6.78 8.95
N VAL A 89 6.50 -7.94 8.30
CA VAL A 89 7.32 -8.08 7.10
C VAL A 89 6.69 -7.31 5.94
N PHE A 90 5.41 -7.60 5.68
CA PHE A 90 4.61 -7.01 4.61
C PHE A 90 3.44 -6.20 5.17
N CYS A 91 3.08 -5.13 4.47
CA CYS A 91 1.93 -4.30 4.83
C CYS A 91 1.02 -4.12 3.61
N LEU A 92 -0.22 -4.55 3.76
CA LEU A 92 -1.20 -4.50 2.68
C LEU A 92 -1.60 -3.05 2.38
N CYS A 93 -1.49 -2.67 1.12
CA CYS A 93 -1.78 -1.34 0.59
C CYS A 93 -2.82 -1.43 -0.54
N PRO A 94 -4.09 -1.78 -0.21
CA PRO A 94 -5.19 -1.74 -1.15
C PRO A 94 -5.67 -0.30 -1.36
N SER A 95 -6.37 -0.06 -2.47
CA SER A 95 -7.12 1.18 -2.69
C SER A 95 -8.11 1.45 -1.56
N GLY A 96 -8.60 2.67 -1.43
CA GLY A 96 -9.60 3.08 -0.43
C GLY A 96 -10.60 4.06 -1.02
N THR A 97 -10.83 5.20 -0.34
CA THR A 97 -11.49 6.39 -0.93
C THR A 97 -10.60 7.12 -1.96
N GLY A 98 -9.43 6.56 -2.26
CA GLY A 98 -8.41 7.04 -3.18
C GLY A 98 -7.18 6.12 -3.12
N TRP A 99 -6.03 6.62 -3.55
CA TRP A 99 -4.80 5.84 -3.73
C TRP A 99 -4.03 5.49 -2.45
N GLY A 100 -4.63 5.75 -1.28
CA GLY A 100 -4.21 5.26 0.03
C GLY A 100 -2.88 5.84 0.51
N MET A 101 -2.92 6.86 1.38
CA MET A 101 -1.74 7.38 2.09
C MET A 101 -0.94 6.30 2.87
N ARG A 102 -1.56 5.14 3.11
CA ARG A 102 -0.96 3.99 3.78
C ARG A 102 0.36 3.56 3.13
N VAL A 103 0.46 3.65 1.80
CA VAL A 103 1.68 3.21 1.10
C VAL A 103 2.91 3.97 1.59
N PHE A 104 2.81 5.30 1.75
CA PHE A 104 3.90 6.13 2.25
C PHE A 104 4.21 5.85 3.72
N HIS A 105 3.17 5.68 4.54
CA HIS A 105 3.32 5.39 5.97
C HIS A 105 4.10 4.08 6.22
N VAL A 106 3.69 2.99 5.56
CA VAL A 106 4.32 1.68 5.77
C VAL A 106 5.74 1.64 5.20
N LEU A 107 5.97 2.38 4.11
CA LEU A 107 7.27 2.51 3.45
C LEU A 107 8.29 3.17 4.39
N VAL A 108 7.92 4.30 5.03
CA VAL A 108 8.79 5.01 5.99
C VAL A 108 9.12 4.14 7.21
N LEU A 109 8.18 3.33 7.68
CA LEU A 109 8.40 2.36 8.78
C LEU A 109 9.10 1.06 8.31
N GLY A 110 9.51 1.00 7.05
CA GLY A 110 10.31 -0.08 6.47
C GLY A 110 9.55 -1.39 6.30
N CYS A 111 8.21 -1.36 6.31
CA CYS A 111 7.37 -2.51 6.00
C CYS A 111 7.19 -2.60 4.48
N ILE A 112 7.43 -3.79 3.90
CA ILE A 112 7.40 -3.96 2.45
C ILE A 112 5.95 -3.74 1.98
N PRO A 113 5.66 -2.73 1.14
CA PRO A 113 4.31 -2.48 0.68
C PRO A 113 3.83 -3.62 -0.21
N VAL A 114 2.60 -4.10 0.01
CA VAL A 114 1.92 -5.04 -0.89
C VAL A 114 0.79 -4.28 -1.59
N LEU A 115 1.02 -3.91 -2.84
CA LEU A 115 0.12 -3.08 -3.62
C LEU A 115 -0.96 -3.96 -4.27
N THR A 116 -2.22 -3.70 -3.91
CA THR A 116 -3.41 -4.37 -4.48
C THR A 116 -4.39 -3.28 -4.93
N GLN A 117 -3.95 -2.47 -5.90
CA GLN A 117 -4.68 -1.30 -6.41
C GLN A 117 -5.16 -1.49 -7.85
N ASP A 118 -5.39 -2.75 -8.22
CA ASP A 118 -5.81 -3.20 -9.55
C ASP A 118 -7.30 -3.55 -9.51
N ASP A 119 -8.13 -2.82 -10.25
CA ASP A 119 -9.56 -3.09 -10.34
C ASP A 119 -9.91 -4.14 -11.39
N GLY A 120 -8.95 -4.54 -12.24
CA GLY A 120 -9.12 -5.50 -13.32
C GLY A 120 -9.82 -4.95 -14.57
N GLU A 121 -10.19 -3.67 -14.59
CA GLU A 121 -10.90 -3.02 -15.69
C GLU A 121 -10.08 -1.88 -16.32
N HIS A 122 -9.27 -1.19 -15.52
CA HIS A 122 -8.52 -0.01 -15.92
C HIS A 122 -7.01 -0.25 -15.90
N PRO A 123 -6.21 0.62 -16.55
CA PRO A 123 -4.76 0.60 -16.43
C PRO A 123 -4.31 0.66 -14.97
N LYS A 124 -3.19 -0.03 -14.69
CA LYS A 124 -2.58 0.00 -13.36
C LYS A 124 -2.26 1.42 -12.93
N VAL A 125 -2.36 1.60 -11.64
CA VAL A 125 -2.24 2.90 -11.01
C VAL A 125 -0.78 3.15 -10.74
N ALA A 126 -0.24 4.16 -11.41
CA ALA A 126 1.11 4.62 -11.17
C ALA A 126 1.26 5.08 -9.73
N GLN A 127 2.31 4.60 -9.07
CA GLN A 127 2.71 5.07 -7.76
C GLN A 127 3.54 6.36 -7.89
N ALA A 128 3.88 6.97 -6.76
CA ALA A 128 4.65 8.22 -6.77
C ALA A 128 5.95 8.06 -7.58
N PHE A 129 6.14 8.99 -8.51
CA PHE A 129 7.30 9.09 -9.40
C PHE A 129 7.51 7.91 -10.38
N GLU A 130 6.50 7.08 -10.59
CA GLU A 130 6.45 6.15 -11.71
C GLU A 130 5.93 6.83 -12.98
N PRO A 131 6.43 6.44 -14.17
CA PRO A 131 7.57 5.53 -14.41
C PRO A 131 8.92 6.25 -14.47
N GLU A 132 8.97 7.57 -14.21
CA GLU A 132 10.16 8.35 -14.52
C GLU A 132 11.35 8.00 -13.65
N VAL A 133 11.19 7.89 -12.33
CA VAL A 133 12.33 7.82 -11.39
C VAL A 133 12.34 6.55 -10.56
N LEU A 134 11.17 6.05 -10.17
CA LEU A 134 11.04 4.88 -9.33
C LEU A 134 10.43 3.72 -10.12
N ASP A 135 10.94 2.52 -9.88
CA ASP A 135 10.28 1.27 -10.20
C ASP A 135 9.83 0.63 -8.88
N TRP A 136 8.53 0.71 -8.58
CA TRP A 136 8.03 0.18 -7.31
C TRP A 136 8.12 -1.34 -7.23
N SER A 137 8.26 -2.03 -8.37
CA SER A 137 8.48 -3.47 -8.38
C SER A 137 9.83 -3.86 -7.77
N GLU A 138 10.78 -2.93 -7.58
CA GLU A 138 12.05 -3.24 -6.91
C GLU A 138 11.92 -3.36 -5.39
N PHE A 139 11.01 -2.61 -4.76
CA PHE A 139 10.92 -2.47 -3.31
C PHE A 139 9.53 -2.74 -2.70
N ALA A 140 8.49 -2.87 -3.53
CA ALA A 140 7.15 -3.30 -3.16
C ALA A 140 6.79 -4.63 -3.84
N VAL A 141 5.68 -5.23 -3.42
CA VAL A 141 5.09 -6.41 -4.06
C VAL A 141 3.82 -5.97 -4.75
N VAL A 142 3.83 -5.91 -6.08
CA VAL A 142 2.65 -5.57 -6.88
C VAL A 142 1.85 -6.85 -7.13
N VAL A 143 0.64 -6.93 -6.56
CA VAL A 143 -0.21 -8.11 -6.68
C VAL A 143 -1.44 -7.78 -7.53
N PRO A 144 -1.55 -8.33 -8.75
CA PRO A 144 -2.72 -8.12 -9.58
C PRO A 144 -3.94 -8.82 -8.98
N ARG A 145 -5.14 -8.35 -9.33
CA ARG A 145 -6.41 -8.88 -8.80
C ARG A 145 -6.51 -10.40 -8.92
N ALA A 146 -6.13 -10.95 -10.07
CA ALA A 146 -6.20 -12.38 -10.36
C ALA A 146 -5.31 -13.25 -9.45
N LYS A 147 -4.30 -12.66 -8.79
CA LYS A 147 -3.37 -13.36 -7.89
C LYS A 147 -3.73 -13.26 -6.41
N ILE A 148 -4.77 -12.50 -6.06
CA ILE A 148 -5.25 -12.38 -4.67
C ILE A 148 -5.60 -13.74 -4.04
N PRO A 149 -6.25 -14.70 -4.72
CA PRO A 149 -6.48 -16.03 -4.15
C PRO A 149 -5.22 -16.79 -3.78
N GLN A 150 -4.07 -16.42 -4.36
CA GLN A 150 -2.75 -17.03 -4.13
C GLN A 150 -1.79 -16.06 -3.41
N LEU A 151 -2.33 -15.06 -2.71
CA LEU A 151 -1.53 -13.99 -2.09
C LEU A 151 -0.45 -14.54 -1.16
N ASP A 152 -0.73 -15.59 -0.40
CA ASP A 152 0.23 -16.25 0.47
C ASP A 152 1.40 -16.88 -0.30
N THR A 153 1.13 -17.58 -1.40
CA THR A 153 2.16 -18.12 -2.29
C THR A 153 2.99 -17.01 -2.91
N VAL A 154 2.35 -15.91 -3.32
CA VAL A 154 3.07 -14.72 -3.84
C VAL A 154 3.98 -14.14 -2.78
N LEU A 155 3.54 -13.99 -1.52
CA LEU A 155 4.38 -13.45 -0.46
C LEU A 155 5.51 -14.40 -0.05
N ALA A 156 5.28 -15.71 -0.15
CA ALA A 156 6.28 -16.73 0.17
C ALA A 156 7.43 -16.78 -0.87
N SER A 157 7.18 -16.39 -2.12
CA SER A 157 8.20 -16.37 -3.18
C SER A 157 9.04 -15.09 -3.22
N VAL A 158 8.72 -14.09 -2.40
CA VAL A 158 9.42 -12.80 -2.40
C VAL A 158 10.77 -12.91 -1.70
N ASP A 159 11.82 -12.44 -2.37
CA ASP A 159 13.11 -12.16 -1.72
C ASP A 159 12.98 -10.93 -0.80
N ILE A 160 12.69 -11.20 0.46
CA ILE A 160 12.51 -10.19 1.51
C ILE A 160 13.80 -9.37 1.72
N ALA A 161 14.98 -9.97 1.57
CA ALA A 161 16.24 -9.29 1.81
C ALA A 161 16.49 -8.26 0.69
N ALA A 162 16.30 -8.66 -0.56
CA ALA A 162 16.40 -7.78 -1.72
C ALA A 162 15.39 -6.62 -1.63
N LYS A 163 14.10 -6.90 -1.35
CA LYS A 163 13.08 -5.85 -1.18
C LYS A 163 13.45 -4.83 -0.11
N ARG A 164 13.92 -5.31 1.05
CA ARG A 164 14.35 -4.42 2.15
C ARG A 164 15.60 -3.61 1.79
N GLN A 165 16.51 -4.18 1.01
CA GLN A 165 17.69 -3.46 0.55
C GLN A 165 17.31 -2.36 -0.44
N ALA A 166 16.44 -2.66 -1.42
CA ALA A 166 15.91 -1.68 -2.35
C ALA A 166 15.14 -0.57 -1.62
N LEU A 167 14.24 -0.95 -0.70
CA LEU A 167 13.47 -0.02 0.12
C LEU A 167 14.37 0.98 0.89
N ARG A 168 15.46 0.50 1.51
CA ARG A 168 16.43 1.35 2.22
C ARG A 168 17.08 2.41 1.33
N LYS A 169 17.20 2.15 0.03
CA LYS A 169 17.81 3.09 -0.93
C LYS A 169 16.85 4.18 -1.40
N VAL A 170 15.53 3.94 -1.32
CA VAL A 170 14.53 4.80 -1.98
C VAL A 170 13.57 5.48 -1.03
N TRP A 171 13.47 5.04 0.24
CA TRP A 171 12.41 5.55 1.13
C TRP A 171 12.46 7.06 1.39
N THR A 172 13.63 7.68 1.33
CA THR A 172 13.76 9.14 1.48
C THR A 172 13.15 9.90 0.32
N ARG A 173 13.07 9.29 -0.87
CA ARG A 173 12.55 9.90 -2.11
C ARG A 173 11.06 10.20 -2.08
N ILE A 174 10.34 9.76 -1.05
CA ILE A 174 8.92 10.06 -0.85
C ILE A 174 8.68 10.97 0.38
N VAL A 175 9.76 11.48 0.99
CA VAL A 175 9.72 12.34 2.17
C VAL A 175 10.18 13.74 1.76
N TRP A 176 9.44 14.77 2.17
CA TRP A 176 9.87 16.16 2.03
C TRP A 176 10.76 16.52 3.21
N ARG A 177 12.08 16.57 2.99
CA ARG A 177 13.07 16.73 4.06
C ARG A 177 12.87 18.01 4.86
N ASP A 178 12.49 19.09 4.19
CA ASP A 178 12.25 20.41 4.82
C ASP A 178 11.06 20.44 5.78
N THR A 179 10.22 19.39 5.78
CA THR A 179 9.12 19.24 6.74
C THR A 179 9.57 18.59 8.05
N LEU A 180 10.82 18.11 8.13
CA LEU A 180 11.36 17.43 9.30
C LEU A 180 12.18 18.38 10.19
N PRO A 181 12.32 18.07 11.49
CA PRO A 181 13.29 18.75 12.33
C PRO A 181 14.70 18.67 11.74
N ARG A 182 15.44 19.78 11.76
CA ARG A 182 16.76 19.91 11.12
C ARG A 182 17.72 18.76 11.45
N ALA A 183 17.81 18.38 12.72
CA ALA A 183 18.68 17.28 13.16
C ALA A 183 18.33 15.91 12.53
N LEU A 184 17.06 15.68 12.18
CA LEU A 184 16.64 14.47 11.48
C LEU A 184 16.88 14.60 9.98
N ALA A 185 16.53 15.76 9.40
CA ALA A 185 16.73 16.07 7.98
C ALA A 185 18.18 15.85 7.54
N GLU A 186 19.15 16.34 8.32
CA GLU A 186 20.59 16.22 8.03
C GLU A 186 21.12 14.77 8.10
N ARG A 187 20.35 13.86 8.72
CA ARG A 187 20.72 12.44 8.86
C ARG A 187 20.15 11.55 7.77
N LEU A 188 19.24 12.07 6.94
CA LEU A 188 18.60 11.28 5.90
C LEU A 188 19.55 11.04 4.72
N PRO A 189 19.71 9.81 4.23
CA PRO A 189 20.58 9.51 3.11
C PRO A 189 19.95 9.96 1.77
N GLY A 190 20.81 10.22 0.77
CA GLY A 190 20.39 10.34 -0.62
C GLY A 190 19.45 11.52 -0.90
N PRO A 191 18.73 11.50 -2.03
CA PRO A 191 17.72 12.51 -2.38
C PRO A 191 16.40 12.29 -1.66
N ASP A 192 15.62 13.36 -1.59
CA ASP A 192 14.29 13.42 -1.00
C ASP A 192 13.19 13.56 -2.08
N ALA A 193 11.95 13.86 -1.68
CA ALA A 193 10.83 14.04 -2.60
C ALA A 193 11.00 15.23 -3.57
N PHE A 194 11.64 16.33 -3.14
CA PHE A 194 11.92 17.49 -3.98
C PHE A 194 12.88 17.14 -5.11
N GLU A 195 14.06 16.57 -4.79
CA GLU A 195 15.02 16.22 -5.86
C GLU A 195 14.48 15.09 -6.76
N THR A 196 13.64 14.21 -6.22
CA THR A 196 12.98 13.16 -7.01
C THR A 196 11.96 13.75 -7.99
N LEU A 197 11.20 14.77 -7.58
CA LEU A 197 10.30 15.51 -8.48
C LEU A 197 11.07 16.21 -9.60
N LEU A 198 12.16 16.91 -9.26
CA LEU A 198 13.00 17.58 -10.27
C LEU A 198 13.59 16.59 -11.28
N ALA A 199 14.04 15.42 -10.82
CA ALA A 199 14.53 14.36 -11.69
C ALA A 199 13.43 13.82 -12.62
N ALA A 200 12.20 13.67 -12.14
CA ALA A 200 11.07 13.23 -12.97
C ALA A 200 10.74 14.24 -14.08
N ILE A 201 10.71 15.53 -13.74
CA ILE A 201 10.46 16.61 -14.70
C ILE A 201 11.56 16.65 -15.76
N SER A 202 12.83 16.56 -15.35
CA SER A 202 13.97 16.54 -16.28
C SER A 202 13.87 15.40 -17.29
N LYS A 203 13.52 14.17 -16.86
CA LYS A 203 13.33 13.04 -17.77
C LYS A 203 12.21 13.25 -18.78
N ARG A 204 11.10 13.89 -18.38
CA ARG A 204 9.99 14.20 -19.31
C ARG A 204 10.39 15.23 -20.35
N LEU A 205 11.13 16.26 -19.96
CA LEU A 205 11.64 17.28 -20.90
C LEU A 205 12.59 16.65 -21.94
N ASP A 206 13.49 15.77 -21.50
CA ASP A 206 14.38 15.04 -22.40
C ASP A 206 13.63 14.14 -23.38
N GLY A 207 12.58 13.45 -22.90
CA GLY A 207 11.70 12.64 -23.74
C GLY A 207 10.99 13.47 -24.80
N ALA A 208 10.41 14.61 -24.41
CA ALA A 208 9.74 15.53 -25.33
C ALA A 208 10.69 16.06 -26.42
N ASN A 209 11.91 16.43 -26.02
CA ASN A 209 12.95 16.91 -26.95
C ASN A 209 13.44 15.82 -27.92
N ARG A 210 13.44 14.54 -27.51
CA ARG A 210 13.80 13.43 -28.41
C ARG A 210 12.69 13.15 -29.43
N THR A 211 11.42 13.24 -29.02
CA THR A 211 10.27 13.05 -29.93
C THR A 211 10.19 14.16 -30.98
N SER A 212 10.41 15.42 -30.58
CA SER A 212 10.40 16.56 -31.52
C SER A 212 11.55 16.51 -32.54
N ARG A 213 12.71 15.96 -32.16
CA ARG A 213 13.84 15.73 -33.08
C ARG A 213 13.63 14.56 -34.05
N ARG A 214 12.79 13.57 -33.72
CA ARG A 214 12.47 12.44 -34.61
C ARG A 214 11.39 12.76 -35.65
N GLN A 215 10.65 13.85 -35.46
CA GLN A 215 9.61 14.32 -36.37
C GLN A 215 10.10 15.37 -37.38
N ARG A 216 11.40 15.73 -37.32
CA ARG A 216 12.10 16.57 -38.29
C ARG A 216 13.03 15.71 -39.12
#